data_AF-A0A258QWB6-F1
#
_entry.id   AF-A0A258QWB6-F1
#
_cell.length_a   1.000
_cell.length_b   1.000
_cell.length_c   1.000
_cell.angle_alpha   90.00
_cell.angle_beta   90.00
_cell.angle_gamma   90.00
#
_symmetry.space_group_name_H-M   'P 1'
#
loop_
_entity.id
_entity.type
_entity.pdbx_description
1 polymer ?
#
loop_
_entity_poly.entity_id
_entity_poly.type
_entity_poly.pdbx_seq_one_letter_code
_entity_poly.pdbx_strand_id
1 'polypeptide(L)'
;MGYMLNGEEFETGEENFLLEANFSDEIVPVIAEAEGIKLTDEHWQVVNYLREKYKEDGQTPNFRNMVAELDELHEGVDWKKKLYELFPNMP
;
A
#
# COMPACT_ATOMS: atom_id res chain seq x y z
N MET A 1 12.13 4.07 -14.16
CA MET A 1 12.10 2.66 -14.60
C MET A 1 10.73 2.15 -14.23
N GLY A 2 9.92 1.72 -15.20
CA GLY A 2 8.54 1.33 -14.95
C GLY A 2 8.38 -0.07 -14.35
N TYR A 3 7.16 -0.40 -13.95
CA TYR A 3 6.75 -1.76 -13.61
C TYR A 3 6.17 -2.46 -14.83
N MET A 4 6.45 -3.75 -15.00
CA MET A 4 5.90 -4.54 -16.10
C MET A 4 4.79 -5.46 -15.57
N LEU A 5 3.59 -5.34 -16.13
CA LEU A 5 2.46 -6.21 -15.81
C LEU A 5 1.74 -6.62 -17.09
N ASN A 6 1.59 -7.93 -17.33
CA ASN A 6 0.88 -8.49 -18.49
C ASN A 6 1.38 -7.97 -19.87
N GLY A 7 2.66 -7.56 -19.96
CA GLY A 7 3.25 -6.99 -21.18
C GLY A 7 3.03 -5.49 -21.37
N GLU A 8 2.35 -4.83 -20.43
CA GLU A 8 2.21 -3.39 -20.33
C GLU A 8 3.25 -2.81 -19.36
N GLU A 9 3.86 -1.70 -19.75
CA GLU A 9 4.81 -0.95 -18.92
C GLU A 9 4.07 0.20 -18.22
N PHE A 10 4.17 0.24 -16.90
CA PHE A 10 3.61 1.27 -16.04
C PHE A 10 4.72 2.22 -15.59
N GLU A 11 4.67 3.46 -16.04
CA GLU A 11 5.68 4.46 -15.71
C GLU A 11 5.65 4.86 -14.24
N THR A 12 6.83 5.09 -13.69
CA THR A 12 7.03 5.53 -12.31
C THR A 12 7.75 6.88 -12.25
N GLY A 13 7.37 7.68 -11.26
CA GLY A 13 7.94 9.00 -10.98
C GLY A 13 8.95 8.96 -9.83
N GLU A 14 8.84 9.96 -8.94
CA GLU A 14 9.63 10.01 -7.72
C GLU A 14 9.31 8.80 -6.81
N GLU A 15 10.33 8.32 -6.08
CA GLU A 15 10.20 7.22 -5.12
C GLU A 15 9.54 5.94 -5.67
N ASN A 16 9.61 5.73 -6.99
CA ASN A 16 8.99 4.61 -7.71
C ASN A 16 7.44 4.56 -7.63
N PHE A 17 6.79 5.69 -7.33
CA PHE A 17 5.32 5.78 -7.40
C PHE A 17 4.83 5.72 -8.84
N LEU A 18 3.69 5.04 -9.06
CA LEU A 18 3.01 5.03 -10.34
C LEU A 18 2.58 6.44 -10.76
N LEU A 19 2.84 6.82 -12.01
CA LEU A 19 2.33 8.08 -12.56
C LEU A 19 0.82 8.03 -12.85
N GLU A 20 0.34 6.86 -13.28
CA GLU A 20 -1.08 6.60 -13.53
C GLU A 20 -1.62 5.62 -12.49
N ALA A 21 -2.77 5.95 -11.90
CA ALA A 21 -3.33 5.15 -10.82
C ALA A 21 -3.80 3.78 -11.34
N ASN A 22 -3.23 2.70 -10.78
CA ASN A 22 -3.64 1.33 -11.04
C ASN A 22 -4.11 0.67 -9.74
N PHE A 23 -5.41 0.38 -9.67
CA PHE A 23 -6.05 -0.24 -8.51
C PHE A 23 -6.25 -1.76 -8.65
N SER A 24 -5.70 -2.38 -9.70
CA SER A 24 -5.75 -3.84 -9.86
C SER A 24 -4.97 -4.55 -8.77
N ASP A 25 -5.37 -5.77 -8.41
CA ASP A 25 -4.61 -6.58 -7.47
C ASP A 25 -3.32 -7.11 -8.11
N GLU A 26 -3.26 -7.17 -9.43
CA GLU A 26 -2.12 -7.71 -10.16
C GLU A 26 -0.87 -6.82 -10.12
N ILE A 27 -1.03 -5.49 -9.96
CA ILE A 27 0.12 -4.58 -9.90
C ILE A 27 0.83 -4.59 -8.54
N VAL A 28 0.10 -4.91 -7.46
CA VAL A 28 0.62 -4.94 -6.08
C VAL A 28 1.80 -5.91 -5.91
N PRO A 29 1.74 -7.18 -6.35
CA PRO A 29 2.88 -8.09 -6.25
C PRO A 29 4.09 -7.64 -7.08
N VAL A 30 3.88 -6.98 -8.22
CA VAL A 30 4.98 -6.46 -9.05
C VAL A 30 5.73 -5.35 -8.31
N ILE A 31 5.00 -4.42 -7.71
CA ILE A 31 5.59 -3.33 -6.90
C ILE A 31 6.27 -3.90 -5.66
N ALA A 32 5.60 -4.81 -4.94
CA ALA A 32 6.16 -5.40 -3.72
C ALA A 32 7.44 -6.20 -3.99
N GLU A 33 7.51 -6.96 -5.08
CA GLU A 33 8.74 -7.67 -5.48
C GLU A 33 9.88 -6.68 -5.78
N ALA A 34 9.59 -5.59 -6.49
CA ALA A 34 10.59 -4.55 -6.79
C ALA A 34 11.11 -3.84 -5.52
N GLU A 35 10.25 -3.66 -4.52
CA GLU A 35 10.60 -3.09 -3.21
C GLU A 35 11.22 -4.11 -2.24
N GLY A 36 11.30 -5.39 -2.63
CA GLY A 36 11.80 -6.47 -1.77
C GLY A 36 10.87 -6.86 -0.62
N ILE A 37 9.58 -6.53 -0.73
CA ILE A 37 8.54 -6.82 0.25
C ILE A 37 7.88 -8.15 -0.09
N LYS A 38 7.84 -9.06 0.90
CA LYS A 38 7.08 -10.29 0.79
C LYS A 38 5.63 -10.04 1.20
N LEU A 39 4.73 -9.97 0.22
CA LEU A 39 3.31 -9.81 0.49
C LEU A 39 2.73 -10.93 1.35
N THR A 40 1.90 -10.52 2.29
CA THR A 40 1.08 -11.38 3.16
C THR A 40 -0.31 -10.79 3.24
N ASP A 41 -1.27 -11.53 3.82
CA ASP A 41 -2.64 -11.06 4.01
C ASP A 41 -2.72 -9.74 4.80
N GLU A 42 -1.77 -9.51 5.73
CA GLU A 42 -1.69 -8.29 6.52
C GLU A 42 -1.26 -7.07 5.67
N HIS A 43 -0.42 -7.26 4.65
CA HIS A 43 -0.11 -6.20 3.70
C HIS A 43 -1.35 -5.84 2.87
N TRP A 44 -2.10 -6.86 2.44
CA TRP A 44 -3.34 -6.69 1.69
C TRP A 44 -4.41 -5.96 2.49
N GLN A 45 -4.49 -6.18 3.81
CA GLN A 45 -5.39 -5.41 4.68
C GLN A 45 -5.10 -3.90 4.60
N VAL A 46 -3.84 -3.50 4.70
CA VAL A 46 -3.44 -2.09 4.63
C VAL A 46 -3.67 -1.51 3.23
N VAL A 47 -3.28 -2.24 2.17
CA VAL A 47 -3.49 -1.81 0.78
C VAL A 47 -4.98 -1.62 0.49
N ASN A 48 -5.84 -2.57 0.86
CA ASN A 48 -7.27 -2.49 0.63
C ASN A 48 -7.93 -1.39 1.47
N TYR A 49 -7.49 -1.20 2.71
CA TYR A 49 -7.93 -0.08 3.56
C TYR A 49 -7.63 1.27 2.88
N LEU A 50 -6.40 1.49 2.40
CA LEU A 50 -6.02 2.73 1.73
C LEU A 50 -6.82 2.97 0.44
N ARG A 51 -7.10 1.90 -0.33
CA ARG A 51 -7.91 1.98 -1.55
C ARG A 51 -9.35 2.37 -1.27
N GLU A 52 -10.00 1.75 -0.27
CA GLU A 52 -11.37 2.12 0.10
C GLU A 52 -11.41 3.55 0.66
N LYS A 53 -10.43 3.95 1.49
CA LYS A 53 -10.32 5.34 1.96
C LYS A 53 -10.21 6.35 0.84
N TYR A 54 -9.33 6.09 -0.14
CA TYR A 54 -9.19 6.95 -1.30
C TYR A 54 -10.48 7.03 -2.13
N LYS A 55 -11.22 5.92 -2.26
CA LYS A 55 -12.49 5.86 -2.99
C LYS A 55 -13.63 6.59 -2.26
N GLU A 56 -13.64 6.59 -0.94
CA GLU A 56 -14.64 7.27 -0.11
C GLU A 56 -14.35 8.78 0.00
N ASP A 57 -13.11 9.14 0.32
CA ASP A 57 -12.73 10.51 0.71
C ASP A 57 -11.98 11.27 -0.40
N GLY A 58 -11.62 10.61 -1.50
CA GLY A 58 -10.81 11.17 -2.59
C GLY A 58 -9.31 11.36 -2.23
N GLN A 59 -8.90 10.92 -1.05
CA GLN A 59 -7.54 11.04 -0.54
C GLN A 59 -7.25 9.94 0.49
N THR A 60 -5.97 9.60 0.67
CA THR A 60 -5.55 8.69 1.73
C THR A 60 -5.40 9.44 3.06
N PRO A 61 -5.65 8.77 4.21
CA PRO A 61 -5.39 9.37 5.51
C PRO A 61 -3.88 9.58 5.70
N ASN A 62 -3.52 10.57 6.54
CA ASN A 62 -2.14 10.67 7.01
C ASN A 62 -1.80 9.52 7.95
N PHE A 63 -0.51 9.27 8.19
CA PHE A 63 -0.03 8.17 9.03
C PHE A 63 -0.69 8.10 10.43
N ARG A 64 -0.92 9.24 11.09
CA ARG A 64 -1.56 9.26 12.41
C ARG A 64 -3.02 8.81 12.35
N ASN A 65 -3.77 9.29 11.36
CA ASN A 65 -5.16 8.88 11.16
C ASN A 65 -5.25 7.42 10.73
N MET A 66 -4.35 6.97 9.84
CA MET A 66 -4.26 5.57 9.44
C MET A 66 -4.07 4.65 10.65
N VAL A 67 -3.12 4.95 11.54
CA VAL A 67 -2.92 4.16 12.77
C VAL A 67 -4.16 4.17 13.66
N ALA A 68 -4.77 5.33 13.89
CA ALA A 68 -5.95 5.45 14.74
C ALA A 68 -7.15 4.66 14.20
N GLU A 69 -7.40 4.73 12.89
CA GLU A 69 -8.51 4.02 12.27
C GLU A 69 -8.26 2.50 12.20
N LEU A 70 -7.02 2.07 11.96
CA LEU A 70 -6.66 0.66 12.02
C LEU A 70 -6.76 0.10 13.44
N ASP A 71 -6.38 0.88 14.47
CA ASP A 71 -6.57 0.53 15.88
C ASP A 71 -8.07 0.36 16.22
N GLU A 72 -8.95 1.19 15.64
CA GLU A 72 -10.41 1.07 15.81
C GLU A 72 -11.01 -0.14 15.07
N LEU A 73 -10.49 -0.48 13.87
CA LEU A 73 -10.96 -1.62 13.08
C LEU A 73 -10.45 -2.96 13.61
N HIS A 74 -9.25 -2.96 14.21
CA HIS A 74 -8.54 -4.16 14.63
C HIS A 74 -7.89 -3.93 16.00
N GLU A 75 -8.70 -4.08 17.05
CA GLU A 75 -8.25 -3.94 18.43
C GLU A 75 -7.17 -4.98 18.80
N GLY A 76 -6.21 -4.57 19.62
CA GLY A 76 -5.19 -5.46 20.19
C GLY A 76 -3.92 -5.64 19.36
N VAL A 77 -3.80 -4.92 18.23
CA VAL A 77 -2.56 -4.84 17.43
C VAL A 77 -1.93 -3.47 17.63
N ASP A 78 -0.61 -3.41 17.85
CA ASP A 78 0.14 -2.15 17.78
C ASP A 78 0.37 -1.82 16.30
N TRP A 79 -0.59 -1.12 15.68
CA TRP A 79 -0.55 -0.84 14.25
C TRP A 79 0.63 0.01 13.83
N LYS A 80 1.09 0.92 14.70
CA LYS A 80 2.29 1.70 14.42
C LYS A 80 3.50 0.78 14.25
N LYS A 81 3.75 -0.12 15.19
CA LYS A 81 4.86 -1.09 15.09
C LYS A 81 4.65 -2.03 13.90
N LYS A 82 3.42 -2.51 13.72
CA LYS A 82 3.07 -3.47 12.67
C LYS A 82 3.29 -2.90 11.27
N LEU A 83 2.91 -1.65 11.03
CA LEU A 83 3.10 -0.99 9.74
C LEU A 83 4.58 -0.90 9.35
N TYR A 84 5.49 -0.59 10.28
CA TYR A 84 6.93 -0.60 10.02
C TYR A 84 7.50 -2.01 9.82
N GLU A 85 6.87 -3.05 10.39
CA GLU A 85 7.24 -4.44 10.13
C GLU A 85 6.78 -4.91 8.74
N LEU A 86 5.61 -4.46 8.29
CA LEU A 86 5.05 -4.77 6.96
C LEU A 86 5.74 -3.95 5.85
N PHE A 87 5.96 -2.66 6.08
CA PHE A 87 6.50 -1.72 5.10
C PHE A 87 7.79 -1.07 5.65
N PRO A 88 8.94 -1.78 5.55
CA PRO A 88 10.20 -1.33 6.17
C PRO A 88 10.82 -0.11 5.51
N ASN A 89 10.49 0.16 4.23
CA ASN A 89 11.00 1.30 3.47
C ASN A 89 10.26 2.61 3.76
N MET A 90 9.30 2.60 4.70
CA MET A 90 8.37 3.65 5.14
C MET A 90 6.92 3.25 4.80
N PRO A 91 6.01 3.22 5.81
CA PRO A 91 4.58 2.92 5.59
C PRO A 91 3.77 4.13 5.12
#